data_AF-A0A1B8CZT8-F1
#
_entry.id   AF-A0A1B8CZT8-F1
#
_cell.length_a   1.000
_cell.length_b   1.000
_cell.length_c   1.000
_cell.angle_alpha   90.00
_cell.angle_beta   90.00
_cell.angle_gamma   90.00
#
_symmetry.space_group_name_H-M   'P 1'
#
loop_
_entity.id
_entity.type
_entity.pdbx_description
1 polymer ?
#
loop_
_entity_poly.entity_id
_entity_poly.type
_entity_poly.pdbx_seq_one_letter_code
_entity_poly.pdbx_strand_id
1 'polypeptide(L)'
;MSFESPQPPYNAGDPSATFLSSSCLDVLLVGLVALAYRLAHDIDSVQRDGVAGLPEDEVKARAATKGGSVTKAAADGGTAALRGSRMDEDEERDAVFYRLETLGYRVGQGMVERFSTDRPRFTDTLDVIKFLCKDLWMLVFRKQIDNLKTNHRGVYVLTDNAFRPFSRMSTEAGGQAVVRAQPFLWFPCGIIRGALASMGINATVQAETSELPGATFQIKSITVNP
;
A
#
# COMPACT_ATOMS: atom_id res chain seq x y z
N MET A 1 22.31 -27.81 -14.51
CA MET A 1 22.11 -26.49 -15.14
C MET A 1 22.06 -25.46 -14.04
N SER A 2 23.14 -24.71 -13.88
CA SER A 2 23.21 -23.60 -12.93
C SER A 2 22.21 -22.54 -13.35
N PHE A 3 21.21 -22.27 -12.51
CA PHE A 3 20.43 -21.05 -12.62
C PHE A 3 21.37 -19.91 -12.30
N GLU A 4 21.96 -19.34 -13.35
CA GLU A 4 22.68 -18.09 -13.24
C GLU A 4 21.69 -17.08 -12.65
N SER A 5 21.99 -16.59 -11.45
CA SER A 5 21.25 -15.50 -10.83
C SER A 5 21.13 -14.40 -11.88
N PRO A 6 19.92 -13.90 -12.19
CA PRO A 6 19.78 -12.81 -13.14
C PRO A 6 20.77 -11.72 -12.72
N GLN A 7 21.66 -11.31 -13.62
CA GLN A 7 22.54 -10.19 -13.33
C GLN A 7 21.67 -9.05 -12.81
N PRO A 8 22.10 -8.33 -11.74
CA PRO A 8 21.33 -7.22 -11.23
C PRO A 8 21.00 -6.30 -12.42
N PRO A 9 19.77 -5.80 -12.57
CA PRO A 9 19.34 -5.07 -13.78
C PRO A 9 20.07 -3.74 -14.01
N TYR A 10 21.06 -3.45 -13.16
CA TYR A 10 21.97 -2.32 -13.23
C TYR A 10 23.34 -2.86 -13.64
N ASN A 11 23.49 -3.27 -14.90
CA ASN A 11 24.85 -3.39 -15.42
C ASN A 11 25.40 -1.96 -15.56
N ALA A 12 26.70 -1.76 -15.33
CA ALA A 12 27.34 -0.45 -15.48
C ALA A 12 27.36 0.07 -16.94
N GLY A 13 26.61 -0.57 -17.84
CA GLY A 13 26.49 -0.25 -19.26
C GLY A 13 25.16 0.40 -19.64
N ASP A 14 24.20 0.61 -18.73
CA ASP A 14 22.99 1.41 -19.01
C ASP A 14 23.30 2.91 -18.81
N PRO A 15 23.45 3.71 -19.89
CA PRO A 15 23.75 5.13 -19.79
C PRO A 15 22.61 5.96 -19.17
N SER A 16 21.41 5.37 -18.99
CA SER A 16 20.29 5.99 -18.31
C SER A 16 20.19 5.62 -16.82
N ALA A 17 21.04 4.70 -16.33
CA ALA A 17 21.01 4.27 -14.94
C ALA A 17 21.49 5.39 -14.00
N THR A 18 20.59 5.84 -13.13
CA THR A 18 20.91 6.79 -12.06
C THR A 18 21.08 6.01 -10.75
N PHE A 19 22.20 6.24 -10.06
CA PHE A 19 22.48 5.60 -8.78
C PHE A 19 22.16 6.54 -7.62
N LEU A 20 21.47 6.02 -6.61
CA LEU A 20 21.16 6.71 -5.36
C LEU A 20 21.67 5.88 -4.19
N SER A 21 21.97 6.53 -3.07
CA SER A 21 22.29 5.82 -1.83
C SER A 21 21.10 4.97 -1.38
N SER A 22 21.37 3.75 -0.92
CA SER A 22 20.32 2.86 -0.40
C SER A 22 19.52 3.49 0.75
N SER A 23 20.17 4.36 1.53
CA SER A 23 19.53 5.09 2.63
C SER A 23 18.46 6.07 2.14
N CYS A 24 18.51 6.54 0.90
CA CYS A 24 17.47 7.43 0.35
C CYS A 24 16.12 6.73 0.29
N LEU A 25 16.08 5.45 -0.08
CA LEU A 25 14.85 4.67 -0.11
C LEU A 25 14.32 4.42 1.31
N ASP A 26 15.19 4.09 2.25
CA ASP A 26 14.81 3.89 3.66
C ASP A 26 14.14 5.15 4.23
N VAL A 27 14.77 6.32 4.05
CA VAL A 27 14.23 7.60 4.53
C VAL A 27 12.95 8.00 3.78
N LEU A 28 12.86 7.71 2.48
CA LEU A 28 11.65 7.93 1.69
C LEU A 28 10.48 7.10 2.22
N LEU A 29 10.68 5.80 2.45
CA LEU A 29 9.62 4.92 2.96
C LEU A 29 9.13 5.37 4.34
N VAL A 30 10.04 5.86 5.20
CA VAL A 30 9.65 6.43 6.49
C VAL A 30 8.90 7.75 6.33
N GLY A 31 9.38 8.63 5.43
CA GLY A 31 8.76 9.92 5.16
C GLY A 31 7.39 9.82 4.48
N LEU A 32 7.15 8.79 3.68
CA LEU A 32 5.89 8.59 2.96
C LEU A 32 4.70 8.47 3.91
N VAL A 33 4.84 7.71 4.99
CA VAL A 33 3.75 7.55 5.98
C VAL A 33 3.45 8.88 6.66
N ALA A 34 4.47 9.56 7.17
CA ALA A 34 4.31 10.87 7.82
C ALA A 34 3.74 11.94 6.87
N LEU A 35 4.13 11.91 5.59
CA LEU A 35 3.57 12.78 4.56
C LEU A 35 2.10 12.46 4.29
N ALA A 36 1.72 11.19 4.22
CA ALA A 36 0.36 10.78 3.95
C ALA A 36 -0.61 11.24 5.06
N TYR A 37 -0.22 11.11 6.34
CA TYR A 37 -0.98 11.68 7.47
C TYR A 37 -1.11 13.19 7.37
N ARG A 38 -0.01 13.90 7.10
CA ARG A 38 -0.03 15.36 6.95
C ARG A 38 -0.98 15.81 5.83
N LEU A 39 -0.94 15.14 4.69
CA LEU A 39 -1.82 15.43 3.57
C LEU A 39 -3.29 15.12 3.88
N ALA A 40 -3.57 14.06 4.65
CA ALA A 40 -4.92 13.77 5.11
C ALA A 40 -5.45 14.90 5.99
N HIS A 41 -4.63 15.41 6.91
CA HIS A 41 -4.97 16.54 7.75
C HIS A 41 -5.13 17.86 6.97
N ASP A 42 -4.25 18.13 6.00
CA ASP A 42 -4.31 19.33 5.17
C ASP A 42 -5.60 19.32 4.33
N ILE A 43 -5.97 18.18 3.74
CA ILE A 43 -7.20 18.04 2.95
C ILE A 43 -8.44 18.23 3.85
N ASP A 44 -8.46 17.65 5.05
CA ASP A 44 -9.52 17.88 6.03
C ASP A 44 -9.64 19.36 6.38
N SER A 45 -8.50 20.04 6.61
CA SER A 45 -8.48 21.47 6.95
C SER A 45 -9.05 22.33 5.82
N VAL A 46 -8.64 22.08 4.58
CA VAL A 46 -9.14 22.80 3.40
C VAL A 46 -10.62 22.52 3.16
N GLN A 47 -11.08 21.28 3.39
CA GLN A 47 -12.48 20.93 3.27
C GLN A 47 -13.33 21.67 4.32
N ARG A 48 -12.84 21.78 5.56
CA ARG A 48 -13.53 22.54 6.62
C ARG A 48 -13.58 24.03 6.31
N ASP A 49 -12.46 24.63 5.90
CA ASP A 49 -12.41 26.05 5.53
C ASP A 49 -13.32 26.35 4.32
N GLY A 50 -13.32 25.45 3.33
CA GLY A 50 -14.19 25.53 2.16
C GLY A 50 -15.69 25.38 2.48
N VAL A 51 -16.05 24.68 3.57
CA VAL A 51 -17.45 24.55 4.05
C VAL A 51 -17.85 25.69 4.97
N ALA A 52 -16.91 26.24 5.75
CA ALA A 52 -17.14 27.40 6.62
C ALA A 52 -17.55 28.66 5.84
N GLY A 53 -17.06 28.81 4.61
CA GLY A 53 -17.39 29.94 3.72
C GLY A 53 -18.74 29.84 2.99
N LEU A 54 -19.49 28.74 3.12
CA LEU A 54 -20.73 28.52 2.35
C LEU A 54 -22.00 28.97 3.09
N PRO A 55 -23.00 29.51 2.38
CA PRO A 55 -24.34 29.76 2.90
C PRO A 55 -24.96 28.48 3.48
N GLU A 56 -25.79 28.63 4.52
CA GLU A 56 -26.39 27.48 5.24
C GLU A 56 -27.19 26.53 4.35
N ASP A 57 -27.83 27.06 3.31
CA ASP A 57 -28.64 26.26 2.38
C ASP A 57 -27.77 25.37 1.48
N GLU A 58 -26.57 25.82 1.09
CA GLU A 58 -25.62 25.01 0.32
C GLU A 58 -24.95 23.93 1.18
N VAL A 59 -24.67 24.25 2.45
CA VAL A 59 -24.14 23.26 3.41
C VAL A 59 -25.18 22.14 3.64
N LYS A 60 -26.47 22.50 3.78
CA LYS A 60 -27.57 21.52 3.89
C LYS A 60 -27.74 20.68 2.63
N ALA A 61 -27.63 21.27 1.44
CA ALA A 61 -27.70 20.53 0.17
C ALA A 61 -26.55 19.51 0.03
N ARG A 62 -25.32 19.88 0.42
CA ARG A 62 -24.16 18.98 0.43
C ARG A 62 -24.29 17.86 1.47
N ALA A 63 -24.85 18.17 2.64
CA ALA A 63 -25.17 17.19 3.68
C ALA A 63 -26.15 16.10 3.20
N ALA A 64 -27.21 16.52 2.50
CA ALA A 64 -28.22 15.62 1.93
C ALA A 64 -27.64 14.69 0.85
N THR A 65 -26.60 15.14 0.14
CA THR A 65 -25.95 14.35 -0.93
C THR A 65 -24.99 13.29 -0.38
N LYS A 66 -24.31 13.56 0.76
CA LYS A 66 -23.45 12.58 1.45
C LYS A 66 -24.22 11.53 2.26
N GLY A 67 -25.49 11.79 2.64
CA GLY A 67 -26.33 10.89 3.45
C GLY A 67 -26.87 9.64 2.73
N GLY A 68 -26.24 9.22 1.62
CA GLY A 68 -26.62 8.03 0.85
C GLY A 68 -26.10 6.74 1.48
N SER A 69 -26.60 6.41 2.67
CA SER A 69 -26.66 5.08 3.33
C SER A 69 -26.43 5.27 4.82
N VAL A 70 -27.48 4.97 5.61
CA VAL A 70 -27.53 4.56 7.02
C VAL A 70 -28.77 5.20 7.67
N THR A 71 -29.54 4.31 8.29
CA THR A 71 -30.80 4.42 9.00
C THR A 71 -31.14 5.77 9.65
N LYS A 72 -32.42 6.17 9.49
CA LYS A 72 -33.12 7.22 10.25
C LYS A 72 -32.85 7.10 11.75
N ALA A 73 -31.95 7.94 12.27
CA ALA A 73 -31.99 8.45 13.64
C ALA A 73 -31.20 9.76 13.74
N ALA A 74 -31.77 10.73 14.45
CA ALA A 74 -31.26 12.08 14.77
C ALA A 74 -31.19 13.10 13.61
N ALA A 75 -32.32 13.80 13.41
CA ALA A 75 -32.49 14.87 12.42
C ALA A 75 -32.12 16.29 12.92
N ASP A 76 -31.29 16.44 13.98
CA ASP A 76 -31.02 17.77 14.56
C ASP A 76 -29.54 18.13 14.74
N GLY A 77 -28.61 17.30 14.22
CA GLY A 77 -27.16 17.50 14.37
C GLY A 77 -26.36 17.78 13.09
N GLY A 78 -27.00 17.70 11.91
CA GLY A 78 -26.30 17.61 10.62
C GLY A 78 -25.51 18.86 10.22
N THR A 79 -26.02 20.06 10.48
CA THR A 79 -25.36 21.31 10.05
C THR A 79 -24.15 21.67 10.91
N ALA A 80 -24.17 21.35 12.21
CA ALA A 80 -23.03 21.57 13.11
C ALA A 80 -21.92 20.54 12.90
N ALA A 81 -22.27 19.27 12.65
CA ALA A 81 -21.31 18.21 12.37
C ALA A 81 -20.51 18.46 11.08
N LEU A 82 -21.17 18.95 10.01
CA LEU A 82 -20.51 19.30 8.74
C LEU A 82 -19.65 20.56 8.79
N ARG A 83 -19.92 21.49 9.73
CA ARG A 83 -19.20 22.76 9.85
C ARG A 83 -17.95 22.70 10.73
N GLY A 84 -17.69 21.59 11.44
CA GLY A 84 -16.56 21.59 12.37
C GLY A 84 -16.16 20.28 13.04
N SER A 85 -16.75 19.13 12.69
CA SER A 85 -16.20 17.87 13.21
C SER A 85 -14.88 17.57 12.50
N ARG A 86 -13.79 17.41 13.26
CA ARG A 86 -12.56 16.81 12.74
C ARG A 86 -12.92 15.42 12.18
N MET A 87 -12.26 15.06 11.08
CA MET A 87 -12.25 13.68 10.58
C MET A 87 -11.97 12.72 11.75
N ASP A 88 -12.75 11.65 11.85
CA ASP A 88 -12.52 10.65 12.88
C ASP A 88 -11.25 9.83 12.58
N GLU A 89 -10.74 9.12 13.58
CA GLU A 89 -9.47 8.38 13.45
C GLU A 89 -9.55 7.26 12.41
N ASP A 90 -10.74 6.69 12.18
CA ASP A 90 -10.95 5.61 11.22
C ASP A 90 -11.00 6.14 9.79
N GLU A 91 -11.67 7.25 9.54
CA GLU A 91 -11.69 7.98 8.27
C GLU A 91 -10.28 8.48 7.90
N GLU A 92 -9.51 8.98 8.87
CA GLU A 92 -8.11 9.37 8.66
C GLU A 92 -7.28 8.17 8.22
N ARG A 93 -7.41 7.06 8.95
CA ARG A 93 -6.69 5.82 8.68
C ARG A 93 -7.01 5.31 7.27
N ASP A 94 -8.27 5.33 6.88
CA ASP A 94 -8.73 4.88 5.56
C ASP A 94 -8.23 5.80 4.43
N ALA A 95 -8.20 7.12 4.66
CA ALA A 95 -7.65 8.08 3.71
C ALA A 95 -6.15 7.88 3.50
N VAL A 96 -5.40 7.64 4.58
CA VAL A 96 -3.96 7.35 4.52
C VAL A 96 -3.70 6.00 3.85
N PHE A 97 -4.51 4.97 4.19
CA PHE A 97 -4.49 3.67 3.52
C PHE A 97 -4.65 3.82 2.02
N TYR A 98 -5.74 4.43 1.57
CA TYR A 98 -6.03 4.58 0.15
C TYR A 98 -4.89 5.30 -0.59
N ARG A 99 -4.31 6.34 0.02
CA ARG A 99 -3.23 7.11 -0.57
C ARG A 99 -1.94 6.30 -0.72
N LEU A 100 -1.48 5.66 0.35
CA LEU A 100 -0.24 4.87 0.32
C LEU A 100 -0.38 3.65 -0.59
N GLU A 101 -1.52 2.98 -0.53
CA GLU A 101 -1.82 1.79 -1.33
C GLU A 101 -1.92 2.11 -2.83
N THR A 102 -2.54 3.24 -3.19
CA THR A 102 -2.62 3.71 -4.59
C THR A 102 -1.25 4.13 -5.13
N LEU A 103 -0.43 4.80 -4.32
CA LEU A 103 0.95 5.13 -4.70
C LEU A 103 1.75 3.85 -4.96
N GLY A 104 1.66 2.88 -4.05
CA GLY A 104 2.28 1.57 -4.22
C GLY A 104 1.80 0.86 -5.49
N TYR A 105 0.49 0.91 -5.77
CA TYR A 105 -0.10 0.30 -6.96
C TYR A 105 0.58 0.79 -8.24
N ARG A 106 0.64 2.10 -8.42
CA ARG A 106 1.24 2.71 -9.62
C ARG A 106 2.73 2.36 -9.75
N VAL A 107 3.46 2.34 -8.64
CA VAL A 107 4.86 1.90 -8.61
C VAL A 107 4.98 0.43 -9.03
N GLY A 108 4.13 -0.45 -8.48
CA GLY A 108 4.10 -1.87 -8.82
C GLY A 108 3.86 -2.11 -10.32
N GLN A 109 2.96 -1.33 -10.94
CA GLN A 109 2.73 -1.40 -12.38
C GLN A 109 3.97 -1.03 -13.19
N GLY A 110 4.53 0.15 -12.93
CA GLY A 110 5.73 0.62 -13.65
C GLY A 110 6.96 -0.26 -13.44
N MET A 111 7.08 -0.91 -12.28
CA MET A 111 8.14 -1.88 -12.02
C MET A 111 7.99 -3.12 -12.92
N VAL A 112 6.79 -3.67 -13.07
CA VAL A 112 6.56 -4.81 -13.96
C VAL A 112 6.85 -4.43 -15.40
N GLU A 113 6.32 -3.31 -15.88
CA GLU A 113 6.56 -2.81 -17.25
C GLU A 113 8.04 -2.69 -17.60
N ARG A 114 8.90 -2.34 -16.62
CA ARG A 114 10.34 -2.25 -16.84
C ARG A 114 11.08 -3.58 -16.69
N PHE A 115 10.74 -4.38 -15.68
CA PHE A 115 11.58 -5.51 -15.25
C PHE A 115 11.04 -6.90 -15.65
N SER A 116 9.86 -6.97 -16.29
CA SER A 116 9.33 -8.21 -16.86
C SER A 116 9.53 -8.35 -18.38
N THR A 117 10.01 -7.31 -19.07
CA THR A 117 10.06 -7.25 -20.55
C THR A 117 10.90 -8.36 -21.18
N ASP A 118 12.06 -8.66 -20.62
CA ASP A 118 12.97 -9.68 -21.17
C ASP A 118 12.66 -11.10 -20.70
N ARG A 119 11.54 -11.29 -19.99
CA ARG A 119 11.15 -12.59 -19.44
C ARG A 119 10.15 -13.29 -20.34
N PRO A 120 10.23 -14.63 -20.46
CA PRO A 120 9.16 -15.41 -21.04
C PRO A 120 7.83 -15.05 -20.36
N ARG A 121 6.76 -14.94 -21.15
CA ARG A 121 5.43 -14.59 -20.64
C ARG A 121 5.01 -15.57 -19.56
N PHE A 122 4.57 -15.06 -18.42
CA PHE A 122 4.08 -15.91 -17.34
C PHE A 122 2.84 -16.67 -17.78
N THR A 123 2.87 -18.00 -17.64
CA THR A 123 1.76 -18.90 -17.98
C THR A 123 0.97 -19.37 -16.76
N ASP A 124 1.57 -19.30 -15.57
CA ASP A 124 0.96 -19.72 -14.30
C ASP A 124 1.03 -18.60 -13.26
N THR A 125 -0.03 -18.50 -12.46
CA THR A 125 -0.13 -17.58 -11.33
C THR A 125 0.98 -17.85 -10.32
N LEU A 126 1.33 -19.13 -10.08
CA LEU A 126 2.39 -19.47 -9.14
C LEU A 126 3.76 -18.92 -9.56
N ASP A 127 4.05 -18.88 -10.86
CA ASP A 127 5.32 -18.34 -11.36
C ASP A 127 5.38 -16.82 -11.24
N VAL A 128 4.23 -16.13 -11.41
CA VAL A 128 4.11 -14.71 -11.08
C VAL A 128 4.39 -14.48 -9.59
N ILE A 129 3.81 -15.28 -8.70
CA ILE A 129 4.05 -15.14 -7.25
C ILE A 129 5.52 -15.39 -6.91
N LYS A 130 6.19 -16.37 -7.54
CA LYS A 130 7.64 -16.58 -7.35
C LYS A 130 8.47 -15.38 -7.84
N PHE A 131 8.09 -14.76 -8.96
CA PHE A 131 8.72 -13.53 -9.44
C PHE A 131 8.58 -12.40 -8.42
N LEU A 132 7.42 -12.23 -7.80
CA LEU A 132 7.23 -11.24 -6.74
C LEU A 132 8.16 -11.52 -5.54
N CYS A 133 8.17 -12.77 -5.06
CA CYS A 133 8.96 -13.18 -3.89
C CYS A 133 10.47 -13.03 -4.09
N LYS A 134 10.95 -13.22 -5.32
CA LYS A 134 12.39 -13.22 -5.63
C LYS A 134 12.83 -11.90 -6.23
N ASP A 135 12.29 -11.54 -7.38
CA ASP A 135 12.80 -10.42 -8.16
C ASP A 135 12.24 -9.10 -7.68
N LEU A 136 10.91 -8.96 -7.60
CA LEU A 136 10.30 -7.70 -7.19
C LEU A 136 10.72 -7.31 -5.77
N TRP A 137 10.68 -8.28 -4.84
CA TRP A 137 11.12 -8.05 -3.46
C TRP A 137 12.60 -7.68 -3.38
N MET A 138 13.47 -8.30 -4.20
CA MET A 138 14.88 -7.93 -4.29
C MET A 138 15.09 -6.52 -4.83
N LEU A 139 14.26 -6.08 -5.78
CA LEU A 139 14.36 -4.72 -6.33
C LEU A 139 14.01 -3.65 -5.29
N VAL A 140 12.95 -3.86 -4.51
CA VAL A 140 12.47 -2.88 -3.53
C VAL A 140 13.24 -2.98 -2.21
N PHE A 141 13.37 -4.18 -1.65
CA PHE A 141 13.89 -4.39 -0.30
C PHE A 141 15.24 -5.08 -0.26
N ARG A 142 15.90 -5.32 -1.41
CA ARG A 142 17.24 -5.93 -1.46
C ARG A 142 17.33 -7.22 -0.64
N LYS A 143 16.24 -7.98 -0.61
CA LYS A 143 16.13 -9.32 -0.04
C LYS A 143 14.98 -10.07 -0.73
N GLN A 144 14.95 -11.39 -0.61
CA GLN A 144 13.82 -12.21 -1.03
C GLN A 144 12.80 -12.33 0.11
N ILE A 145 11.57 -12.69 -0.21
CA ILE A 145 10.59 -13.15 0.77
C ILE A 145 11.09 -14.44 1.43
N ASP A 146 10.99 -14.51 2.75
CA ASP A 146 11.53 -15.63 3.53
C ASP A 146 10.66 -16.89 3.40
N ASN A 147 9.33 -16.73 3.39
CA ASN A 147 8.40 -17.86 3.25
C ASN A 147 7.25 -17.54 2.30
N LEU A 148 6.91 -18.53 1.46
CA LEU A 148 5.72 -18.54 0.63
C LEU A 148 4.88 -19.76 0.97
N LYS A 149 3.64 -19.53 1.43
CA LYS A 149 2.62 -20.57 1.60
C LYS A 149 1.48 -20.33 0.62
N THR A 150 0.86 -21.40 0.14
CA THR A 150 -0.33 -21.31 -0.73
C THR A 150 -1.29 -22.46 -0.45
N ASN A 151 -2.57 -22.24 -0.69
CA ASN A 151 -3.59 -23.29 -0.70
C ASN A 151 -3.83 -23.87 -2.10
N HIS A 152 -3.05 -23.46 -3.11
CA HIS A 152 -3.24 -23.82 -4.53
C HIS A 152 -4.62 -23.45 -5.11
N ARG A 153 -5.39 -22.63 -4.40
CA ARG A 153 -6.75 -22.19 -4.74
C ARG A 153 -6.84 -20.67 -4.76
N GLY A 154 -5.77 -20.01 -5.22
CA GLY A 154 -5.71 -18.56 -5.35
C GLY A 154 -5.42 -17.79 -4.06
N VAL A 155 -5.09 -18.45 -2.94
CA VAL A 155 -4.61 -17.77 -1.72
C VAL A 155 -3.13 -18.02 -1.52
N TYR A 156 -2.38 -16.95 -1.32
CA TYR A 156 -0.94 -16.96 -1.06
C TYR A 156 -0.64 -16.13 0.19
N VAL A 157 0.33 -16.59 0.97
CA VAL A 157 0.80 -15.89 2.17
C VAL A 157 2.31 -15.78 2.06
N LEU A 158 2.78 -14.54 1.98
CA LEU A 158 4.19 -14.17 1.86
C LEU A 158 4.63 -13.62 3.21
N THR A 159 5.68 -14.18 3.79
CA THR A 159 6.22 -13.74 5.09
C THR A 159 7.63 -13.22 4.92
N ASP A 160 7.85 -12.00 5.39
CA ASP A 160 9.17 -11.39 5.57
C ASP A 160 9.45 -11.32 7.08
N ASN A 161 10.41 -12.10 7.55
CA ASN A 161 10.74 -12.22 8.97
C ASN A 161 11.49 -10.98 9.51
N ALA A 162 12.09 -10.19 8.62
CA ALA A 162 12.89 -9.02 8.95
C ALA A 162 12.62 -7.92 7.93
N PHE A 163 11.39 -7.42 7.97
CA PHE A 163 10.88 -6.45 7.02
C PHE A 163 11.65 -5.13 7.18
N ARG A 164 12.39 -4.76 6.14
CA ARG A 164 13.35 -3.64 6.21
C ARG A 164 12.77 -2.31 6.70
N PRO A 165 11.56 -1.90 6.27
CA PRO A 165 10.95 -0.67 6.78
C PRO A 165 10.78 -0.63 8.31
N PHE A 166 10.67 -1.81 8.96
CA PHE A 166 10.58 -1.90 10.42
C PHE A 166 11.93 -1.91 11.13
N SER A 167 13.03 -2.19 10.42
CA SER A 167 14.35 -2.37 11.05
C SER A 167 14.91 -1.11 11.73
N ARG A 168 14.39 0.08 11.39
CA ARG A 168 14.78 1.36 12.02
C ARG A 168 13.69 1.99 12.87
N MET A 169 12.58 1.30 13.11
CA MET A 169 11.55 1.78 14.03
C MET A 169 12.08 1.70 15.47
N SER A 170 12.36 2.87 16.05
CA SER A 170 12.67 2.98 17.48
C SER A 170 11.35 3.03 18.26
N THR A 171 10.80 1.85 18.54
CA THR A 171 9.60 1.71 19.37
C THR A 171 9.83 0.65 20.42
N GLU A 172 9.39 0.90 21.65
CA GLU A 172 9.37 -0.13 22.69
C GLU A 172 8.49 -1.31 22.25
N ALA A 173 8.99 -2.53 22.43
CA ALA A 173 8.31 -3.74 21.98
C ALA A 173 6.94 -3.89 22.69
N GLY A 174 5.87 -4.03 21.93
CA GLY A 174 4.51 -4.18 22.46
C GLY A 174 3.43 -3.86 21.43
N GLY A 175 2.16 -4.04 21.81
CA GLY A 175 1.02 -3.87 20.90
C GLY A 175 0.90 -2.47 20.27
N GLN A 176 1.37 -1.43 20.95
CA GLN A 176 1.40 -0.06 20.42
C GLN A 176 2.39 0.11 19.26
N ALA A 177 3.48 -0.66 19.23
CA ALA A 177 4.43 -0.64 18.13
C ALA A 177 3.82 -1.25 16.86
N VAL A 178 3.07 -2.34 16.99
CA VAL A 178 2.34 -3.01 15.90
C VAL A 178 1.32 -2.06 15.25
N VAL A 179 0.51 -1.38 16.06
CA VAL A 179 -0.49 -0.42 15.55
C VAL A 179 0.18 0.71 14.76
N ARG A 180 1.29 1.26 15.26
CA ARG A 180 2.05 2.33 14.57
C ARG A 180 2.80 1.84 13.33
N ALA A 181 3.12 0.55 13.26
CA ALA A 181 3.82 -0.06 12.14
C ALA A 181 2.89 -0.38 10.97
N GLN A 182 1.59 -0.58 11.23
CA GLN A 182 0.60 -0.98 10.22
C GLN A 182 0.60 -0.09 8.95
N PRO A 183 0.65 1.26 9.03
CA PRO A 183 0.65 2.11 7.84
C PRO A 183 1.82 1.89 6.87
N PHE A 184 2.97 1.43 7.38
CA PHE A 184 4.15 1.17 6.55
C PHE A 184 4.00 -0.07 5.66
N LEU A 185 2.96 -0.89 5.89
CA LEU A 185 2.65 -2.06 5.07
C LEU A 185 1.77 -1.71 3.85
N TRP A 186 1.05 -0.58 3.87
CA TRP A 186 0.07 -0.25 2.83
C TRP A 186 0.70 0.08 1.48
N PHE A 187 1.82 0.80 1.47
CA PHE A 187 2.57 1.05 0.24
C PHE A 187 3.14 -0.26 -0.37
N PRO A 188 3.81 -1.15 0.39
CA PRO A 188 4.17 -2.48 -0.09
C PRO A 188 2.99 -3.33 -0.59
N CYS A 189 1.82 -3.31 0.09
CA CYS A 189 0.60 -3.95 -0.41
C CYS A 189 0.22 -3.44 -1.79
N GLY A 190 0.27 -2.11 -1.96
CA GLY A 190 0.06 -1.45 -3.23
C GLY A 190 0.98 -1.98 -4.31
N ILE A 191 2.28 -2.06 -4.04
CA ILE A 191 3.29 -2.58 -4.99
C ILE A 191 2.94 -3.99 -5.44
N ILE A 192 2.65 -4.89 -4.51
CA ILE A 192 2.31 -6.29 -4.82
C ILE A 192 1.06 -6.33 -5.72
N ARG A 193 -0.01 -5.63 -5.34
CA ARG A 193 -1.27 -5.63 -6.08
C ARG A 193 -1.13 -4.99 -7.47
N GLY A 194 -0.36 -3.92 -7.61
CA GLY A 194 -0.09 -3.27 -8.90
C GLY A 194 0.72 -4.13 -9.85
N ALA A 195 1.71 -4.84 -9.30
CA ALA A 195 2.48 -5.79 -10.07
C ALA A 195 1.60 -6.95 -10.56
N LEU A 196 0.79 -7.54 -9.68
CA LEU A 196 -0.16 -8.60 -10.04
C LEU A 196 -1.13 -8.17 -11.15
N ALA A 197 -1.72 -6.98 -11.02
CA ALA A 197 -2.65 -6.45 -12.01
C ALA A 197 -2.00 -6.30 -13.40
N SER A 198 -0.75 -5.85 -13.45
CA SER A 198 0.00 -5.67 -14.71
C SER A 198 0.36 -7.00 -15.38
N MET A 199 0.41 -8.08 -14.60
CA MET A 199 0.61 -9.45 -15.10
C MET A 199 -0.71 -10.18 -15.36
N GLY A 200 -1.85 -9.48 -15.28
CA GLY A 200 -3.17 -10.03 -15.57
C GLY A 200 -3.84 -10.78 -14.42
N ILE A 201 -3.34 -10.67 -13.20
CA ILE A 201 -3.93 -11.30 -12.01
C ILE A 201 -4.66 -10.22 -11.21
N ASN A 202 -5.98 -10.30 -11.17
CA ASN A 202 -6.77 -9.47 -10.27
C ASN A 202 -6.77 -10.09 -8.87
N ALA A 203 -6.30 -9.37 -7.87
CA ALA A 203 -6.17 -9.88 -6.50
C ALA A 203 -6.36 -8.78 -5.47
N THR A 204 -6.81 -9.17 -4.27
CA THR A 204 -6.70 -8.33 -3.08
C THR A 204 -5.44 -8.67 -2.32
N VAL A 205 -4.82 -7.67 -1.71
CA VAL A 205 -3.62 -7.83 -0.89
C VAL A 205 -3.89 -7.18 0.46
N GLN A 206 -3.75 -7.97 1.52
CA GLN A 206 -3.85 -7.51 2.90
C GLN A 206 -2.51 -7.78 3.57
N ALA A 207 -2.10 -6.91 4.50
CA ALA A 207 -0.89 -7.13 5.26
C ALA A 207 -1.10 -6.84 6.73
N GLU A 208 -0.33 -7.55 7.54
CA GLU A 208 -0.36 -7.46 8.98
C GLU A 208 1.05 -7.72 9.54
N THR A 209 1.26 -7.23 10.76
CA THR A 209 2.44 -7.53 11.57
C THR A 209 1.98 -7.92 12.96
N SER A 210 2.42 -9.08 13.44
CA SER A 210 2.13 -9.55 14.80
C SER A 210 3.27 -9.21 15.76
N GLU A 211 4.49 -9.21 15.24
CA GLU A 211 5.72 -8.92 15.98
C GLU A 211 6.72 -8.24 15.05
N LEU A 212 7.35 -7.17 15.54
CA LEU A 212 8.39 -6.47 14.79
C LEU A 212 9.73 -7.22 14.91
N PRO A 213 10.53 -7.31 13.83
CA PRO A 213 10.38 -6.61 12.55
C PRO A 213 9.67 -7.43 11.45
N GLY A 214 8.83 -8.41 11.79
CA GLY A 214 8.16 -9.26 10.80
C GLY A 214 6.98 -8.58 10.09
N ALA A 215 6.70 -9.01 8.85
CA ALA A 215 5.52 -8.62 8.08
C ALA A 215 4.97 -9.80 7.29
N THR A 216 3.65 -9.91 7.21
CA THR A 216 2.96 -10.92 6.40
C THR A 216 2.03 -10.26 5.40
N PHE A 217 2.06 -10.71 4.15
CA PHE A 217 1.23 -10.26 3.04
C PHE A 217 0.36 -11.42 2.56
N GLN A 218 -0.95 -11.30 2.72
CA GLN A 218 -1.93 -12.24 2.21
C GLN A 218 -2.49 -11.75 0.86
N ILE A 219 -2.32 -12.57 -0.16
CA ILE A 219 -2.82 -12.32 -1.51
C ILE A 219 -4.01 -13.27 -1.76
N LYS A 220 -5.14 -12.72 -2.20
CA LYS A 220 -6.32 -13.50 -2.62
C LYS A 220 -6.65 -13.15 -4.06
N SER A 221 -6.40 -14.09 -4.97
CA SER A 221 -6.77 -13.98 -6.38
C SER A 221 -8.29 -13.98 -6.53
N ILE A 222 -8.80 -13.03 -7.29
CA ILE A 222 -10.21 -12.93 -7.67
C ILE A 222 -10.35 -13.70 -8.98
N THR A 223 -10.61 -15.00 -8.90
CA THR A 223 -10.99 -15.78 -10.07
C THR A 223 -12.39 -15.35 -10.49
N VAL A 224 -12.52 -14.63 -11.60
CA VAL A 224 -13.81 -14.48 -12.28
C VAL A 224 -14.12 -15.86 -12.86
N ASN A 225 -15.08 -16.58 -12.28
CA ASN A 225 -15.61 -17.77 -12.94
C ASN A 225 -16.16 -17.31 -14.30
N PRO A 226 -15.69 -17.89 -15.42
CA PRO A 226 -16.25 -17.60 -16.74
C PRO A 226 -17.71 -18.03 -16.83
#